data_AF-A0A9C9NCS9-F1
#
_entry.id   AF-A0A9C9NCS9-F1
#
_cell.length_a   1.000
_cell.length_b   1.000
_cell.length_c   1.000
_cell.angle_alpha   90.00
_cell.angle_beta   90.00
_cell.angle_gamma   90.00
#
_symmetry.space_group_name_H-M   'P 1'
#
loop_
_entity.id
_entity.type
_entity.pdbx_description
1 polymer ?
#
loop_
_entity_poly.entity_id
_entity_poly.type
_entity_poly.pdbx_seq_one_letter_code
_entity_poly.pdbx_strand_id
1 'polypeptide(L)'
;MLDDFDSVIAEKKSSASRKRAQAAELIREAERLEAVLEGMEEARRYFGGGRKPSTTTVAGTPGRREKTSGGGRQPGAISRRWVEVYRHIWESAGGHFDIPLLGETIAKLEDREIRPAEARRQVETHAEHGLIVQVFDLTDTTPRYLVTDLTAEKYSFGSRSKSNHEAAGNGLTSNENGEPEGSPDNDEDHNSSPHSNAPASAFE
;
A
#
# COMPACT_ATOMS: atom_id res chain seq x y z
N MET A 1 -30.33 -0.63 55.24
CA MET A 1 -30.43 -0.64 53.75
C MET A 1 -30.15 0.73 53.13
N LEU A 2 -29.64 1.73 53.87
CA LEU A 2 -29.24 3.03 53.30
C LEU A 2 -27.71 3.13 53.08
N ASP A 3 -26.91 2.35 53.81
CA ASP A 3 -25.43 2.39 53.73
C ASP A 3 -24.86 1.85 52.41
N ASP A 4 -25.57 0.93 51.73
CA ASP A 4 -25.10 0.34 50.46
C ASP A 4 -25.18 1.33 49.29
N PHE A 5 -26.13 2.27 49.32
CA PHE A 5 -26.29 3.26 48.24
C PHE A 5 -25.20 4.33 48.26
N ASP A 6 -24.82 4.80 49.46
CA ASP A 6 -23.74 5.78 49.61
C ASP A 6 -22.37 5.18 49.23
N SER A 7 -22.17 3.89 49.51
CA SER A 7 -20.97 3.15 49.08
C SER A 7 -20.84 3.09 47.55
N VAL A 8 -21.93 2.74 46.85
CA VAL A 8 -21.93 2.67 45.37
C VAL A 8 -21.73 4.06 44.75
N ILE A 9 -22.31 5.11 45.33
CA ILE A 9 -22.12 6.48 44.86
C ILE A 9 -20.68 6.95 45.08
N ALA A 10 -20.07 6.62 46.23
CA ALA A 10 -18.66 6.92 46.50
C ALA A 10 -17.72 6.19 45.54
N GLU A 11 -17.99 4.92 45.25
CA GLU A 11 -17.22 4.12 44.31
C GLU A 11 -17.29 4.68 42.87
N LYS A 12 -18.50 5.02 42.40
CA LYS A 12 -18.71 5.64 41.07
C LYS A 12 -18.03 7.01 40.97
N LYS A 13 -18.07 7.83 42.02
CA LYS A 13 -17.36 9.12 42.08
C LYS A 13 -15.84 8.94 42.02
N SER A 14 -15.30 7.95 42.73
CA SER A 14 -13.85 7.65 42.71
C SER A 14 -13.40 7.13 41.33
N SER A 15 -14.20 6.27 40.70
CA SER A 15 -13.93 5.75 39.35
C SER A 15 -13.97 6.87 38.31
N ALA A 16 -14.94 7.78 38.39
CA ALA A 16 -15.03 8.93 37.50
C ALA A 16 -13.85 9.92 37.69
N SER A 17 -13.41 10.12 38.92
CA SER A 17 -12.24 10.96 39.23
C SER A 17 -10.94 10.36 38.68
N ARG A 18 -10.73 9.04 38.83
CA ARG A 18 -9.57 8.34 38.25
C ARG A 18 -9.55 8.42 36.73
N LYS A 19 -10.69 8.22 36.07
CA LYS A 19 -10.80 8.35 34.61
C LYS A 19 -10.51 9.78 34.13
N ARG A 20 -10.95 10.80 34.87
CA ARG A 20 -10.63 12.20 34.57
C ARG A 20 -9.13 12.50 34.73
N ALA A 21 -8.47 11.93 35.74
CA ALA A 21 -7.03 12.07 35.93
C ALA A 21 -6.24 11.43 34.77
N GLN A 22 -6.61 10.21 34.37
CA GLN A 22 -5.99 9.53 33.21
C GLN A 22 -6.21 10.28 31.90
N ALA A 23 -7.40 10.83 31.66
CA ALA A 23 -7.66 11.66 30.49
C ALA A 23 -6.79 12.93 30.48
N ALA A 24 -6.60 13.57 31.65
CA ALA A 24 -5.76 14.75 31.76
C ALA A 24 -4.26 14.44 31.54
N GLU A 25 -3.79 13.27 31.96
CA GLU A 25 -2.43 12.81 31.65
C GLU A 25 -2.24 12.55 30.15
N LEU A 26 -3.19 11.88 29.51
CA LEU A 26 -3.15 11.63 28.06
C LEU A 26 -3.20 12.91 27.24
N ILE A 27 -3.96 13.93 27.68
CA ILE A 27 -3.99 15.25 27.03
C ILE A 27 -2.63 15.94 27.13
N ARG A 28 -1.98 15.92 28.30
CA ARG A 28 -0.63 16.49 28.47
C ARG A 28 0.42 15.76 27.64
N GLU A 29 0.30 14.45 27.51
CA GLU A 29 1.18 13.64 26.66
C GLU A 29 0.99 14.02 25.18
N ALA A 30 -0.25 14.20 24.74
CA ALA A 30 -0.58 14.64 23.38
C ALA A 30 -0.04 16.05 23.08
N GLU A 31 -0.26 17.02 23.98
CA GLU A 31 0.28 18.39 23.86
C GLU A 31 1.81 18.39 23.77
N ARG A 32 2.48 17.52 24.54
CA ARG A 32 3.95 17.37 24.49
C ARG A 32 4.42 16.81 23.15
N LEU A 33 3.73 15.83 22.59
CA LEU A 33 4.06 15.25 21.28
C LEU A 33 3.82 16.24 20.15
N GLU A 34 2.75 17.04 20.22
CA GLU A 34 2.45 18.11 19.26
C GLU A 34 3.54 19.19 19.26
N ALA A 35 4.01 19.61 20.44
CA ALA A 35 5.13 20.56 20.56
C ALA A 35 6.45 20.01 19.99
N VAL A 36 6.70 18.69 20.10
CA VAL A 36 7.87 18.06 19.47
C VAL A 36 7.74 18.06 17.94
N LEU A 37 6.55 17.75 17.42
CA LEU A 37 6.29 17.78 15.97
C LEU A 37 6.47 19.20 15.41
N GLU A 38 5.92 20.20 16.07
CA GLU A 38 6.08 21.61 15.68
C GLU A 38 7.56 22.01 15.65
N GLY A 39 8.34 21.64 16.68
CA GLY A 39 9.78 21.88 16.72
C GLY A 39 10.58 21.15 15.63
N MET A 40 10.16 19.93 15.24
CA MET A 40 10.78 19.19 14.14
C MET A 40 10.44 19.80 12.77
N GLU A 41 9.21 20.28 12.58
CA GLU A 41 8.82 21.00 11.37
C GLU A 41 9.55 22.33 11.22
N GLU A 42 9.74 23.06 12.32
CA GLU A 42 10.49 24.30 12.33
C GLU A 42 11.98 24.04 12.03
N ALA A 43 12.59 23.03 12.67
CA ALA A 43 13.95 22.60 12.33
C ALA A 43 14.09 22.21 10.85
N ARG A 44 13.08 21.54 10.27
CA ARG A 44 13.07 21.22 8.84
C ARG A 44 13.03 22.47 7.97
N ARG A 45 12.33 23.54 8.36
CA ARG A 45 12.35 24.83 7.63
C ARG A 45 13.72 25.51 7.71
N TYR A 46 14.39 25.46 8.86
CA TYR A 46 15.71 26.06 9.05
C TYR A 46 16.86 25.27 8.40
N PHE A 47 16.80 23.94 8.40
CA PHE A 47 17.86 23.07 7.84
C PHE A 47 17.55 22.53 6.42
N GLY A 48 16.29 22.57 5.98
CA GLY A 48 15.85 22.11 4.65
C GLY A 48 16.00 23.12 3.51
N GLY A 49 16.54 24.31 3.79
CA GLY A 49 16.91 25.33 2.80
C GLY A 49 18.17 24.96 2.01
N GLY A 50 18.20 23.78 1.41
CA GLY A 50 19.23 23.38 0.46
C GLY A 50 19.20 24.29 -0.76
N ARG A 51 20.08 25.30 -0.78
CA ARG A 51 20.46 26.02 -2.00
C ARG A 51 20.79 24.99 -3.09
N LYS A 52 20.00 24.98 -4.17
CA LYS A 52 20.41 24.32 -5.41
C LYS A 52 21.78 24.87 -5.80
N PRO A 53 22.82 24.05 -6.01
CA PRO A 53 24.06 24.57 -6.57
C PRO A 53 23.76 25.09 -7.98
N SER A 54 23.89 26.40 -8.14
CA SER A 54 23.96 27.05 -9.44
C SER A 54 25.10 26.41 -10.22
N THR A 55 24.78 25.68 -11.28
CA THR A 55 25.73 25.15 -12.25
C THR A 55 26.46 26.32 -12.92
N THR A 56 27.63 26.66 -12.38
CA THR A 56 28.61 27.48 -13.09
C THR A 56 29.22 26.64 -14.20
N THR A 57 28.89 27.01 -15.44
CA THR A 57 29.46 26.48 -16.67
C THR A 57 30.98 26.59 -16.64
N VAL A 58 31.68 25.46 -16.46
CA VAL A 58 33.10 25.33 -16.79
C VAL A 58 33.20 24.66 -18.14
N ALA A 59 33.71 25.42 -19.10
CA ALA A 59 33.97 24.98 -20.46
C ALA A 59 35.01 23.84 -20.49
N GLY A 60 34.77 22.84 -21.34
CA GLY A 60 35.83 22.02 -21.94
C GLY A 60 36.04 20.63 -21.34
N THR A 61 35.22 19.64 -21.72
CA THR A 61 35.65 18.24 -21.90
C THR A 61 34.70 17.53 -22.87
N PRO A 62 35.12 17.08 -24.07
CA PRO A 62 34.25 16.35 -24.97
C PRO A 62 34.29 14.87 -24.57
N GLY A 63 33.26 14.38 -23.87
CA GLY A 63 33.34 13.01 -23.39
C GLY A 63 32.20 12.47 -22.55
N ARG A 64 30.96 12.87 -22.78
CA ARG A 64 29.83 12.04 -22.36
C ARG A 64 28.63 12.39 -23.22
N ARG A 65 28.15 11.42 -23.99
CA ARG A 65 26.84 11.50 -24.64
C ARG A 65 25.82 11.71 -23.51
N GLU A 66 25.45 12.96 -23.27
CA GLU A 66 24.20 13.28 -22.59
C GLU A 66 23.14 12.52 -23.36
N LYS A 67 22.45 11.60 -22.66
CA LYS A 67 21.24 10.99 -23.18
C LYS A 67 20.33 12.15 -23.53
N THR A 68 20.22 12.40 -24.83
CA THR A 68 19.24 13.28 -25.41
C THR A 68 17.91 13.00 -24.72
N SER A 69 17.34 14.07 -24.18
CA SER A 69 16.01 14.09 -23.58
C SER A 69 15.01 13.56 -24.60
N GLY A 70 14.78 12.25 -24.61
CA GLY A 70 13.59 11.69 -25.22
C GLY A 70 12.42 12.28 -24.46
N GLY A 71 11.56 13.06 -25.12
CA GLY A 71 10.32 13.54 -24.52
C GLY A 71 9.61 12.35 -23.89
N GLY A 72 9.46 12.30 -22.57
CA GLY A 72 9.43 10.95 -22.01
C GLY A 72 9.08 10.86 -20.54
N ARG A 73 7.79 10.56 -20.34
CA ARG A 73 7.14 10.04 -19.13
C ARG A 73 6.99 11.06 -18.00
N GLN A 74 5.76 11.16 -17.51
CA GLN A 74 5.46 11.98 -16.35
C GLN A 74 6.23 11.45 -15.12
N PRO A 75 6.73 12.34 -14.25
CA PRO A 75 7.35 11.94 -12.99
C PRO A 75 6.36 11.07 -12.18
N GLY A 76 6.84 9.94 -11.67
CA GLY A 76 6.01 8.97 -10.93
C GLY A 76 5.16 8.04 -11.80
N ALA A 77 5.40 7.97 -13.12
CA ALA A 77 4.82 6.95 -13.98
C ALA A 77 5.59 5.63 -13.86
N ILE A 78 5.03 4.65 -13.15
CA ILE A 78 5.56 3.28 -13.16
C ILE A 78 5.21 2.58 -14.47
N SER A 79 6.07 1.64 -14.88
CA SER A 79 5.78 0.82 -16.05
C SER A 79 4.58 -0.08 -15.77
N ARG A 80 3.79 -0.40 -16.80
CA ARG A 80 2.65 -1.33 -16.69
C ARG A 80 3.04 -2.68 -16.06
N ARG A 81 4.25 -3.14 -16.37
CA ARG A 81 4.85 -4.33 -15.79
C ARG A 81 4.93 -4.26 -14.25
N TRP A 82 5.45 -3.16 -13.70
CA TRP A 82 5.47 -2.93 -12.25
C TRP A 82 4.08 -2.73 -11.64
N VAL A 83 3.15 -2.14 -12.40
CA VAL A 83 1.74 -2.01 -11.98
C VAL A 83 1.13 -3.39 -11.74
N GLU A 84 1.36 -4.35 -12.64
CA GLU A 84 0.85 -5.72 -12.52
C GLU A 84 1.48 -6.48 -11.35
N VAL A 85 2.79 -6.29 -11.12
CA VAL A 85 3.48 -6.84 -9.93
C VAL A 85 2.85 -6.31 -8.63
N TYR A 86 2.66 -4.99 -8.52
CA TYR A 86 2.06 -4.40 -7.31
C TYR A 86 0.59 -4.77 -7.14
N ARG A 87 -0.16 -4.92 -8.22
CA ARG A 87 -1.52 -5.46 -8.16
C ARG A 87 -1.52 -6.88 -7.59
N HIS A 88 -0.63 -7.75 -8.05
CA HIS A 88 -0.56 -9.12 -7.52
C HIS A 88 -0.22 -9.14 -6.02
N ILE A 89 0.72 -8.30 -5.59
CA ILE A 89 1.08 -8.15 -4.16
C ILE A 89 -0.09 -7.57 -3.35
N TRP A 90 -0.81 -6.61 -3.92
CA TRP A 90 -2.00 -6.01 -3.32
C TRP A 90 -3.09 -7.06 -3.03
N GLU A 91 -3.37 -7.91 -4.01
CA GLU A 91 -4.40 -8.94 -3.95
C GLU A 91 -3.98 -10.14 -3.07
N SER A 92 -2.72 -10.58 -3.15
CA SER A 92 -2.26 -11.82 -2.49
C SER A 92 -1.79 -11.62 -1.04
N ALA A 93 -1.07 -10.53 -0.77
CA ALA A 93 -0.44 -10.27 0.52
C ALA A 93 -0.98 -8.99 1.19
N GLY A 94 -2.08 -8.45 0.66
CA GLY A 94 -2.66 -7.23 1.18
C GLY A 94 -1.75 -6.02 1.04
N GLY A 95 -0.91 -5.99 0.01
CA GLY A 95 -0.01 -4.89 -0.27
C GLY A 95 1.29 -4.91 0.55
N HIS A 96 1.41 -5.78 1.55
CA HIS A 96 2.64 -5.94 2.33
C HIS A 96 3.60 -6.91 1.64
N PHE A 97 4.88 -6.57 1.58
CA PHE A 97 5.89 -7.44 0.99
C PHE A 97 7.30 -7.14 1.51
N ASP A 98 8.20 -8.10 1.32
CA ASP A 98 9.64 -7.94 1.46
C ASP A 98 10.34 -8.17 0.11
N ILE A 99 11.66 -7.97 0.06
CA ILE A 99 12.43 -8.14 -1.18
C ILE A 99 12.39 -9.58 -1.71
N PRO A 100 12.51 -10.63 -0.88
CA PRO A 100 12.31 -12.02 -1.32
C PRO A 100 10.95 -12.25 -2.00
N LEU A 101 9.84 -11.86 -1.36
CA LEU A 101 8.49 -12.03 -1.91
C LEU A 101 8.30 -11.26 -3.23
N LEU A 102 8.89 -10.06 -3.33
CA LEU A 102 8.89 -9.30 -4.57
C LEU A 102 9.61 -10.05 -5.70
N GLY A 103 10.76 -10.65 -5.39
CA GLY A 103 11.52 -11.47 -6.33
C GLY A 103 10.73 -12.69 -6.82
N GLU A 104 10.07 -13.40 -5.90
CA GLU A 104 9.19 -14.54 -6.21
C GLU A 104 8.01 -14.12 -7.09
N THR A 105 7.39 -12.98 -6.78
CA THR A 105 6.27 -12.43 -7.56
C THR A 105 6.70 -12.09 -8.98
N ILE A 106 7.87 -11.45 -9.13
CA ILE A 106 8.44 -11.10 -10.43
C ILE A 106 8.77 -12.37 -11.23
N ALA A 107 9.39 -13.37 -10.60
CA ALA A 107 9.67 -14.65 -11.24
C ALA A 107 8.39 -15.32 -11.74
N LYS A 108 7.32 -15.32 -10.95
CA LYS A 108 6.03 -15.92 -11.31
C LYS A 108 5.32 -15.21 -12.47
N LEU A 109 5.34 -13.87 -12.50
CA LEU A 109 4.61 -13.10 -13.50
C LEU A 109 5.38 -12.92 -14.81
N GLU A 110 6.71 -12.88 -14.73
CA GLU A 110 7.56 -12.42 -15.83
C GLU A 110 8.53 -13.48 -16.33
N ASP A 111 8.49 -14.68 -15.72
CA ASP A 111 9.41 -15.80 -15.97
C ASP A 111 10.88 -15.36 -15.95
N ARG A 112 11.20 -14.43 -15.04
CA ARG A 112 12.51 -13.79 -14.92
C ARG A 112 12.88 -13.62 -13.45
N GLU A 113 14.12 -13.97 -13.13
CA GLU A 113 14.72 -13.62 -11.85
C GLU A 113 15.27 -12.19 -11.85
N ILE A 114 14.93 -11.44 -10.79
CA ILE A 114 15.51 -10.13 -10.51
C ILE A 114 16.55 -10.25 -9.40
N ARG A 115 17.67 -9.55 -9.55
CA ARG A 115 18.69 -9.52 -8.49
C ARG A 115 18.15 -8.74 -7.28
N PRO A 116 18.41 -9.16 -6.03
CA PRO A 116 17.93 -8.46 -4.84
C PRO A 116 18.34 -6.99 -4.78
N ALA A 117 19.55 -6.65 -5.25
CA ALA A 117 20.03 -5.27 -5.33
C ALA A 117 19.26 -4.42 -6.36
N GLU A 118 18.88 -5.02 -7.49
CA GLU A 118 18.05 -4.36 -8.51
C GLU A 118 16.63 -4.14 -8.00
N ALA A 119 16.05 -5.15 -7.35
CA ALA A 119 14.73 -5.05 -6.72
C ALA A 119 14.68 -3.94 -5.66
N ARG A 120 15.66 -3.89 -4.74
CA ARG A 120 15.76 -2.83 -3.72
C ARG A 120 15.82 -1.44 -4.35
N ARG A 121 16.68 -1.23 -5.33
CA ARG A 121 16.81 0.05 -6.02
C ARG A 121 15.50 0.51 -6.66
N GLN A 122 14.74 -0.42 -7.25
CA GLN A 122 13.45 -0.09 -7.86
C GLN A 122 12.39 0.23 -6.81
N VAL A 123 12.35 -0.52 -5.70
CA VAL A 123 11.47 -0.24 -4.57
C VAL A 123 11.76 1.13 -3.96
N GLU A 124 13.03 1.46 -3.75
CA GLU A 124 13.47 2.78 -3.27
C GLU A 124 13.01 3.90 -4.21
N THR A 125 13.22 3.72 -5.53
CA THR A 125 12.76 4.70 -6.55
C THR A 125 11.24 4.89 -6.49
N HIS A 126 10.47 3.82 -6.33
CA HIS A 126 9.01 3.92 -6.23
C HIS A 126 8.55 4.48 -4.87
N ALA A 127 9.33 4.28 -3.80
CA ALA A 127 9.09 4.88 -2.50
C ALA A 127 9.33 6.40 -2.52
N GLU A 128 10.35 6.88 -3.23
CA GLU A 128 10.57 8.33 -3.46
C GLU A 128 9.37 9.00 -4.15
N HIS A 129 8.62 8.23 -4.96
CA HIS A 129 7.41 8.69 -5.62
C HIS A 129 6.12 8.50 -4.80
N GLY A 130 6.22 8.04 -3.55
CA GLY A 130 5.06 7.82 -2.66
C GLY A 130 4.18 6.64 -3.05
N LEU A 131 4.66 5.76 -3.94
CA LEU A 131 3.89 4.60 -4.37
C LEU A 131 3.97 3.44 -3.36
N ILE A 132 5.06 3.42 -2.60
CA ILE A 132 5.40 2.40 -1.64
C ILE A 132 5.91 3.12 -0.40
N VAL A 133 5.61 2.58 0.78
CA VAL A 133 6.18 3.04 2.04
C VAL A 133 6.94 1.91 2.71
N GLN A 134 8.09 2.22 3.29
CA GLN A 134 8.79 1.28 4.14
C GLN A 134 8.09 1.23 5.50
N VAL A 135 7.78 0.01 5.94
CA VAL A 135 7.16 -0.25 7.24
C VAL A 135 8.25 -0.74 8.17
N PHE A 136 8.45 0.00 9.27
CA PHE A 136 9.37 -0.39 10.32
C PHE A 136 8.60 -1.14 11.39
N ASP A 137 8.86 -2.44 11.50
CA ASP A 137 8.43 -3.22 12.65
C ASP A 137 9.55 -3.19 13.69
N LEU A 138 9.24 -2.78 14.92
CA LEU A 138 10.20 -2.71 16.02
C LEU A 138 10.71 -4.10 16.45
N THR A 139 10.04 -5.16 16.00
CA THR A 139 10.35 -6.55 16.35
C THR A 139 11.05 -7.32 15.22
N ASP A 140 11.03 -6.82 13.98
CA ASP A 140 11.60 -7.49 12.82
C ASP A 140 12.79 -6.68 12.27
N THR A 141 13.94 -7.35 12.10
CA THR A 141 15.13 -6.73 11.51
C THR A 141 15.04 -6.61 9.99
N THR A 142 14.04 -7.25 9.36
CA THR A 142 13.89 -7.28 7.91
C THR A 142 13.07 -6.08 7.44
N PRO A 143 13.58 -5.26 6.51
CA PRO A 143 12.82 -4.14 5.99
C PRO A 143 11.59 -4.65 5.22
N ARG A 144 10.40 -4.25 5.68
CA ARG A 144 9.13 -4.53 5.01
C ARG A 144 8.65 -3.30 4.27
N TYR A 145 7.87 -3.54 3.23
CA TYR A 145 7.31 -2.50 2.37
C TYR A 145 5.80 -2.70 2.24
N LEU A 146 5.11 -1.60 1.99
CA LEU A 146 3.67 -1.58 1.78
C LEU A 146 3.35 -0.75 0.54
N VAL A 147 2.60 -1.34 -0.40
CA VAL A 147 1.98 -0.61 -1.50
C VAL A 147 0.93 0.34 -0.93
N THR A 148 0.99 1.62 -1.28
CA THR A 148 0.10 2.63 -0.70
C THR A 148 -1.32 2.55 -1.28
N ASP A 149 -2.32 2.94 -0.50
CA ASP A 149 -3.71 3.09 -0.98
C ASP A 149 -3.78 4.05 -2.18
N LEU A 150 -2.95 5.12 -2.18
CA LEU A 150 -2.82 6.04 -3.30
C LEU A 150 -2.44 5.33 -4.59
N THR A 151 -1.56 4.34 -4.53
CA THR A 151 -1.15 3.54 -5.70
C THR A 151 -2.29 2.65 -6.15
N ALA A 152 -2.98 1.99 -5.21
CA ALA A 152 -4.12 1.14 -5.50
C ALA A 152 -5.26 1.94 -6.17
N GLU A 153 -5.51 3.17 -5.72
CA GLU A 153 -6.48 4.07 -6.32
C GLU A 153 -6.02 4.55 -7.71
N LYS A 154 -4.78 5.07 -7.80
CA LYS A 154 -4.20 5.61 -9.05
C LYS A 154 -4.19 4.59 -10.19
N TYR A 155 -4.03 3.30 -9.88
CA TYR A 155 -3.96 2.21 -10.86
C TYR A 155 -5.14 1.24 -10.79
N SER A 156 -6.18 1.59 -10.04
CA SER A 156 -7.44 0.86 -9.92
C SER A 156 -7.25 -0.64 -9.61
N PHE A 157 -6.53 -0.97 -8.54
CA PHE A 157 -6.24 -2.35 -8.11
C PHE A 157 -7.45 -3.13 -7.56
N GLY A 158 -8.68 -2.68 -7.86
CA GLY A 158 -9.90 -3.23 -7.28
C GLY A 158 -10.08 -2.81 -5.82
N SER A 159 -11.34 -2.75 -5.37
CA SER A 159 -11.65 -2.45 -3.98
C SER A 159 -11.26 -3.64 -3.12
N ARG A 160 -10.33 -3.44 -2.17
CA ARG A 160 -10.27 -4.31 -0.99
C ARG A 160 -11.65 -4.28 -0.38
N SER A 161 -12.38 -5.39 -0.45
CA SER A 161 -13.57 -5.55 0.38
C SER A 161 -13.10 -5.30 1.82
N LYS A 162 -13.51 -4.20 2.43
CA LYS A 162 -13.22 -3.82 3.82
C LYS A 162 -13.93 -4.77 4.80
N SER A 163 -14.10 -6.04 4.45
CA SER A 163 -14.70 -7.06 5.29
C SER A 163 -13.61 -7.71 6.13
N ASN A 164 -13.16 -7.03 7.19
CA ASN A 164 -12.69 -7.71 8.41
C ASN A 164 -12.43 -6.83 9.65
N HIS A 165 -12.94 -5.59 9.72
CA HIS A 165 -12.83 -4.84 10.99
C HIS A 165 -14.04 -3.95 11.37
N GLU A 166 -15.21 -4.15 10.76
CA GLU A 166 -16.47 -3.44 11.07
C GLU A 166 -17.70 -4.38 11.18
N ALA A 167 -17.53 -5.64 11.56
CA ALA A 167 -18.66 -6.58 11.71
C ALA A 167 -18.92 -7.03 13.15
N ALA A 168 -18.59 -6.18 14.13
CA ALA A 168 -19.04 -6.32 15.52
C ALA A 168 -19.84 -5.09 15.92
N GLY A 169 -21.10 -5.00 15.47
CA GLY A 169 -22.04 -4.03 16.03
C GLY A 169 -23.06 -3.44 15.07
N ASN A 170 -23.93 -4.27 14.50
CA ASN A 170 -25.39 -4.07 14.60
C ASN A 170 -26.10 -5.16 13.78
N GLY A 171 -26.54 -6.20 14.48
CA GLY A 171 -27.59 -7.08 13.99
C GLY A 171 -28.96 -6.43 14.23
N LEU A 172 -29.79 -6.47 13.19
CA LEU A 172 -31.25 -6.21 13.07
C LEU A 172 -31.43 -5.57 11.68
N THR A 173 -32.21 -5.99 10.69
CA THR A 173 -33.28 -6.96 10.41
C THR A 173 -33.29 -7.05 8.85
N SER A 174 -33.80 -8.00 8.10
CA SER A 174 -34.98 -8.86 8.19
C SER A 174 -34.77 -10.00 7.20
N ASN A 175 -35.24 -11.18 7.57
CA ASN A 175 -35.20 -12.38 6.75
C ASN A 175 -36.65 -12.72 6.40
N GLU A 176 -37.13 -12.44 5.19
CA GLU A 176 -38.45 -12.89 4.73
C GLU A 176 -38.42 -13.21 3.22
N ASN A 177 -38.39 -14.52 2.93
CA ASN A 177 -39.10 -15.23 1.86
C ASN A 177 -38.96 -14.79 0.39
N GLY A 178 -38.28 -15.64 -0.38
CA GLY A 178 -38.48 -15.79 -1.83
C GLY A 178 -37.87 -17.13 -2.29
N GLU A 179 -38.72 -18.09 -2.62
CA GLU A 179 -38.43 -19.50 -2.94
C GLU A 179 -37.46 -19.71 -4.13
N PRO A 180 -36.72 -20.83 -4.19
CA PRO A 180 -35.98 -21.25 -5.37
C PRO A 180 -36.81 -22.25 -6.17
N GLU A 181 -37.41 -21.84 -7.29
CA GLU A 181 -37.89 -22.76 -8.32
C GLU A 181 -37.30 -22.38 -9.68
N GLY A 182 -36.72 -23.36 -10.37
CA GLY A 182 -36.44 -23.26 -11.80
C GLY A 182 -35.03 -23.67 -12.24
N SER A 183 -34.76 -24.97 -12.21
CA SER A 183 -33.99 -25.65 -13.27
C SER A 183 -34.90 -26.78 -13.76
N PRO A 184 -34.88 -27.24 -15.03
CA PRO A 184 -33.65 -27.44 -15.80
C PRO A 184 -33.82 -27.31 -17.35
N ASP A 185 -32.76 -27.73 -18.05
CA ASP A 185 -32.71 -28.22 -19.43
C ASP A 185 -32.80 -27.22 -20.60
N ASN A 186 -31.65 -27.03 -21.25
CA ASN A 186 -31.57 -27.22 -22.69
C ASN A 186 -30.16 -27.68 -23.05
N ASP A 187 -30.06 -28.97 -23.36
CA ASP A 187 -29.13 -29.52 -24.33
C ASP A 187 -29.19 -28.70 -25.62
N GLU A 188 -28.04 -28.34 -26.20
CA GLU A 188 -27.84 -28.56 -27.63
C GLU A 188 -26.36 -28.44 -28.03
N ASP A 189 -25.94 -29.52 -28.66
CA ASP A 189 -24.66 -29.79 -29.28
C ASP A 189 -24.27 -28.75 -30.34
N HIS A 190 -23.07 -28.17 -30.23
CA HIS A 190 -22.31 -27.75 -31.41
C HIS A 190 -20.85 -28.21 -31.34
N ASN A 191 -20.73 -29.51 -31.60
CA ASN A 191 -19.87 -30.14 -32.59
C ASN A 191 -18.92 -29.22 -33.42
N SER A 192 -17.63 -29.59 -33.40
CA SER A 192 -16.64 -29.52 -34.48
C SER A 192 -16.19 -28.16 -35.04
N SER A 193 -14.92 -27.81 -34.79
CA SER A 193 -13.83 -28.19 -35.70
C SER A 193 -12.44 -27.69 -35.25
N PRO A 194 -11.39 -28.50 -35.37
CA PRO A 194 -10.01 -28.11 -35.14
C PRO A 194 -9.36 -27.60 -36.44
N HIS A 195 -8.84 -26.35 -36.44
CA HIS A 195 -7.95 -25.93 -37.52
C HIS A 195 -6.50 -26.29 -37.20
N SER A 196 -6.02 -27.26 -37.96
CA SER A 196 -4.67 -27.81 -37.96
C SER A 196 -3.70 -26.94 -38.76
N ASN A 197 -2.44 -26.96 -38.31
CA ASN A 197 -1.18 -26.53 -38.93
C ASN A 197 -1.07 -26.52 -40.47
N ALA A 198 -0.28 -25.57 -40.99
CA ALA A 198 0.94 -25.85 -41.75
C ALA A 198 1.82 -24.60 -41.97
N PRO A 199 3.17 -24.71 -41.87
CA PRO A 199 4.14 -23.74 -42.36
C PRO A 199 4.68 -24.13 -43.76
N ALA A 200 4.97 -23.14 -44.60
CA ALA A 200 5.77 -23.27 -45.83
C ALA A 200 6.16 -21.85 -46.28
N SER A 201 7.30 -21.54 -46.89
CA SER A 201 8.58 -22.20 -47.10
C SER A 201 9.50 -21.06 -47.56
N ALA A 202 10.78 -21.18 -47.25
CA ALA A 202 11.83 -20.36 -47.81
C ALA A 202 11.90 -20.53 -49.35
N PHE A 203 12.26 -19.46 -50.05
CA PHE A 203 12.84 -19.54 -51.38
C PHE A 203 14.11 -18.69 -51.37
N GLU A 204 15.22 -19.34 -51.71
CA GLU A 204 16.47 -18.72 -52.18
C GLU A 204 16.26 -18.04 -53.53
#